data_AF-A0A166LKU2-F1
#
_entry.id   AF-A0A166LKU2-F1
#
_cell.length_a   1.000
_cell.length_b   1.000
_cell.length_c   1.000
_cell.angle_alpha   90.00
_cell.angle_beta   90.00
_cell.angle_gamma   90.00
#
_symmetry.space_group_name_H-M   'P 1'
#
loop_
_entity.id
_entity.type
_entity.pdbx_description
1 polymer ?
#
loop_
_entity_poly.entity_id
_entity_poly.type
_entity_poly.pdbx_seq_one_letter_code
_entity_poly.pdbx_strand_id
1 'polypeptide(L)'
;MWALVPFYAIWGAIIYALSVYVSTGVSKSGHIQSVGIGSEKLPDFSWAISPNNNTQSFGIAYLTNHAKESAILPSATWPSILLVFMAIQCGLTLVLHYCEAIINTTQDEHVWRQAMGEKGVSIFEDKSFRAHIASQLILRKVFLWVTKTVCQWLFDQSFQVTGVFAQLPQVTSGEITGSYFIGIELIAHCAQLWYLSAALVGFAIITTIIANHEPSGPLPAAYGHFQTLANLIIDECPIPGDEKSNPSHQWPPVLYWGHKAGPDKDGICHAGVSSAKSLVHEIHKERLYGGESDPKWPSAAKKEDV
;
A
#
# COMPACT_ATOMS: atom_id res chain seq x y z
N MET A 1 6.93 -0.96 2.99
CA MET A 1 6.91 -2.36 2.53
C MET A 1 8.12 -3.14 3.05
N TRP A 2 9.35 -2.69 2.77
CA TRP A 2 10.57 -3.37 3.23
C TRP A 2 10.65 -3.66 4.74
N ALA A 3 10.09 -2.80 5.59
CA ALA A 3 10.05 -3.06 7.04
C ALA A 3 9.09 -4.20 7.45
N LEU A 4 8.06 -4.51 6.66
CA LEU A 4 7.13 -5.60 6.95
C LEU A 4 7.75 -6.98 6.70
N VAL A 5 8.69 -7.07 5.76
CA VAL A 5 9.38 -8.33 5.43
C VAL A 5 10.09 -8.92 6.66
N PRO A 6 11.06 -8.22 7.31
CA PRO A 6 11.72 -8.76 8.48
C PRO A 6 10.73 -8.91 9.65
N PHE A 7 9.71 -8.07 9.76
CA PHE A 7 8.68 -8.20 10.79
C PHE A 7 7.95 -9.55 10.71
N TYR A 8 7.42 -9.91 9.53
CA TYR A 8 6.72 -11.19 9.35
C TYR A 8 7.66 -12.39 9.35
N ALA A 9 8.91 -12.25 8.88
CA ALA A 9 9.91 -13.31 8.95
C ALA A 9 10.32 -13.60 10.41
N ILE A 10 10.57 -12.57 11.22
CA ILE A 10 10.86 -12.71 12.66
C ILE A 10 9.66 -13.32 13.36
N TRP A 11 8.45 -12.85 13.06
CA TRP A 11 7.24 -13.42 13.63
C TRP A 11 7.07 -14.91 13.28
N GLY A 12 7.26 -15.28 12.02
CA GLY A 12 7.26 -16.68 11.57
C GLY A 12 8.30 -17.53 12.29
N ALA A 13 9.51 -17.00 12.51
CA ALA A 13 10.55 -17.68 13.27
C ALA A 13 10.21 -17.85 14.76
N ILE A 14 9.58 -16.85 15.39
CA ILE A 14 9.07 -16.93 16.77
C ILE A 14 8.00 -18.01 16.87
N ILE A 15 7.00 -17.98 15.97
CA ILE A 15 5.93 -18.99 15.93
C ILE A 15 6.50 -20.39 15.72
N TYR A 16 7.48 -20.54 14.84
CA TYR A 16 8.20 -21.80 14.64
C TYR A 16 8.88 -22.28 15.93
N ALA A 17 9.68 -21.43 16.58
CA ALA A 17 10.36 -21.78 17.81
C ALA A 17 9.37 -22.14 18.93
N LEU A 18 8.30 -21.35 19.10
CA LEU A 18 7.24 -21.64 20.07
C LEU A 18 6.55 -22.97 19.77
N SER A 19 6.28 -23.27 18.50
CA SER A 19 5.66 -24.54 18.12
C SER A 19 6.54 -25.76 18.46
N VAL A 20 7.86 -25.63 18.35
CA VAL A 20 8.81 -26.73 18.61
C VAL A 20 9.12 -26.89 20.11
N TYR A 21 9.29 -25.78 20.84
CA TYR A 21 9.82 -25.79 22.20
C TYR A 21 8.74 -25.65 23.28
N VAL A 22 7.55 -25.14 22.96
CA VAL A 22 6.47 -24.83 23.91
C VAL A 22 5.23 -25.68 23.61
N SER A 23 5.41 -26.87 23.04
CA SER A 23 4.30 -27.70 22.55
C SER A 23 3.34 -28.21 23.62
N THR A 24 3.72 -28.15 24.91
CA THR A 24 2.88 -28.61 26.04
C THR A 24 2.89 -27.64 27.23
N GLY A 25 3.15 -26.35 27.00
CA GLY A 25 3.20 -25.37 28.08
C GLY A 25 1.82 -25.11 28.66
N VAL A 26 1.55 -25.60 29.87
CA VAL A 26 0.30 -25.31 30.59
C VAL A 26 0.56 -24.20 31.61
N SER A 27 -0.17 -23.10 31.50
CA SER A 27 -0.21 -22.05 32.52
C SER A 27 -1.60 -21.99 33.12
N LYS A 28 -1.66 -21.92 34.46
CA LYS A 28 -2.91 -21.86 35.21
C LYS A 28 -2.99 -20.55 35.97
N SER A 29 -4.04 -19.77 35.70
CA SER A 29 -4.35 -18.54 36.43
C SER A 29 -5.80 -18.59 36.89
N GLY A 30 -6.01 -18.86 38.19
CA GLY A 30 -7.34 -19.05 38.77
C GLY A 30 -8.10 -20.24 38.17
N HIS A 31 -9.33 -20.00 37.71
CA HIS A 31 -10.21 -20.99 37.06
C HIS A 31 -9.91 -21.22 35.58
N ILE A 32 -8.94 -20.49 35.02
CA ILE A 32 -8.66 -20.47 33.59
C ILE A 32 -7.30 -21.11 33.34
N GLN A 33 -7.28 -22.07 32.43
CA GLN A 33 -6.08 -22.77 32.03
C GLN A 33 -5.76 -22.34 30.60
N SER A 34 -4.61 -21.70 30.38
CA SER A 34 -4.08 -21.48 29.05
C SER A 34 -3.10 -22.60 28.72
N VAL A 35 -3.31 -23.22 27.56
CA VAL A 35 -2.44 -24.28 27.06
C VAL A 35 -1.83 -23.78 25.76
N GLY A 36 -0.51 -23.71 25.73
CA GLY A 36 0.22 -23.60 24.47
C GLY A 36 0.03 -24.91 23.70
N ILE A 37 -0.68 -24.83 22.59
CA ILE A 37 -0.86 -25.94 21.65
C ILE A 37 0.17 -25.72 20.55
N GLY A 38 1.36 -26.28 20.73
CA GLY A 38 2.26 -26.46 19.60
C GLY A 38 1.86 -27.72 18.85
N SER A 39 1.83 -27.66 17.51
CA SER A 39 1.81 -28.89 16.71
C SER A 39 3.00 -29.75 17.11
N GLU A 40 2.79 -31.07 17.27
CA GLU A 40 3.90 -32.01 17.48
C GLU A 40 4.97 -31.74 16.42
N LYS A 41 6.25 -31.86 16.78
CA LYS A 41 7.33 -31.66 15.83
C LYS A 41 7.18 -32.68 14.70
N LEU A 42 6.59 -32.26 13.59
CA LEU A 42 6.38 -33.12 12.45
C LEU A 42 7.75 -33.43 11.82
N PRO A 43 7.99 -34.68 11.40
CA PRO A 43 9.25 -35.06 10.77
C PRO A 43 9.50 -34.27 9.49
N ASP A 44 8.43 -33.90 8.79
CA ASP A 44 8.45 -33.11 7.56
C ASP A 44 7.60 -31.83 7.71
N PHE A 45 8.17 -30.70 7.31
CA PHE A 45 7.48 -29.42 7.30
C PHE A 45 6.50 -29.36 6.11
N SER A 46 5.19 -29.27 6.38
CA SER A 46 4.18 -29.13 5.32
C SER A 46 4.18 -27.71 4.74
N TRP A 47 4.54 -27.63 3.46
CA TRP A 47 4.47 -26.43 2.61
C TRP A 47 3.16 -26.41 1.79
N ALA A 48 2.05 -26.76 2.40
CA ALA A 48 0.75 -26.65 1.74
C ALA A 48 0.32 -25.17 1.66
N ILE A 49 -0.19 -24.76 0.50
CA ILE A 49 -0.68 -23.39 0.26
C ILE A 49 -1.78 -23.03 1.27
N SER A 50 -2.72 -23.95 1.49
CA SER A 50 -3.74 -23.84 2.53
C SER A 50 -3.29 -24.66 3.76
N PRO A 51 -3.51 -24.16 4.99
CA PRO A 51 -3.24 -24.93 6.19
C PRO A 51 -3.95 -26.28 6.17
N ASN A 52 -3.24 -27.32 6.58
CA ASN A 52 -3.77 -28.66 6.76
C ASN A 52 -3.29 -29.25 8.10
N ASN A 53 -3.73 -30.47 8.43
CA ASN A 53 -3.40 -31.11 9.70
C ASN A 53 -1.88 -31.33 9.90
N ASN A 54 -1.09 -31.29 8.82
CA ASN A 54 0.36 -31.45 8.87
C ASN A 54 1.09 -30.10 8.83
N THR A 55 0.38 -28.98 8.86
CA THR A 55 0.99 -27.65 8.86
C THR A 55 1.46 -27.30 10.27
N GLN A 56 2.77 -27.01 10.41
CA GLN A 56 3.33 -26.56 11.68
C GLN A 56 2.63 -25.26 12.13
N SER A 57 2.03 -25.32 13.31
CA SER A 57 1.35 -24.19 13.92
C SER A 57 1.69 -24.08 15.39
N PHE A 58 1.56 -22.87 15.92
CA PHE A 58 1.54 -22.62 17.34
C PHE A 58 0.23 -21.91 17.66
N GLY A 59 -0.44 -22.38 18.69
CA GLY A 59 -1.63 -21.73 19.17
C GLY A 59 -1.72 -21.66 20.69
N ILE A 60 -2.65 -20.84 21.14
CA ILE A 60 -3.01 -20.71 22.55
C ILE A 60 -4.48 -21.09 22.65
N ALA A 61 -4.74 -22.14 23.42
CA ALA A 61 -6.10 -22.50 23.81
C ALA A 61 -6.41 -21.94 25.20
N TYR A 62 -7.55 -21.27 25.31
CA TYR A 62 -8.13 -20.85 26.59
C TYR A 62 -9.18 -21.86 27.00
N LEU A 63 -8.92 -22.57 28.10
CA LEU A 63 -9.74 -23.69 28.58
C LEU A 63 -10.43 -23.35 29.91
N THR A 64 -11.66 -23.84 30.06
CA THR A 64 -12.38 -23.90 31.34
C THR A 64 -12.52 -25.35 31.80
N ASN A 65 -12.34 -25.58 33.10
CA ASN A 65 -12.38 -26.91 33.71
C ASN A 65 -13.80 -27.32 34.14
N HIS A 66 -14.79 -26.42 34.04
CA HIS A 66 -16.16 -26.66 34.50
C HIS A 66 -17.18 -26.48 33.38
N ALA A 67 -17.72 -27.60 32.91
CA ALA A 67 -18.78 -27.70 31.89
C ALA A 67 -20.05 -26.88 32.17
N LYS A 68 -20.32 -26.59 33.46
CA LYS A 68 -21.49 -25.84 33.92
C LYS A 68 -21.25 -24.34 34.04
N GLU A 69 -20.00 -23.92 34.01
CA GLU A 69 -19.65 -22.51 33.94
C GLU A 69 -19.64 -22.15 32.46
N SER A 70 -20.44 -21.16 32.06
CA SER A 70 -20.36 -20.56 30.74
C SER A 70 -18.88 -20.29 30.44
N ALA A 71 -18.36 -20.80 29.33
CA ALA A 71 -16.98 -20.56 28.91
C ALA A 71 -16.82 -19.09 28.51
N ILE A 72 -16.78 -18.23 29.51
CA ILE A 72 -16.54 -16.82 29.37
C ILE A 72 -15.02 -16.69 29.46
N LEU A 73 -14.40 -16.36 28.34
CA LEU A 73 -13.01 -15.91 28.35
C LEU A 73 -12.85 -14.80 29.39
N PRO A 74 -11.66 -14.61 29.99
CA PRO A 74 -11.41 -13.42 30.79
C PRO A 74 -11.87 -12.19 30.00
N SER A 75 -12.64 -11.30 30.63
CA SER A 75 -13.25 -10.15 29.94
C SER A 75 -12.23 -9.30 29.17
N ALA A 76 -10.98 -9.29 29.62
CA ALA A 76 -9.87 -8.58 28.98
C ALA A 76 -9.21 -9.34 27.81
N THR A 77 -9.38 -10.67 27.69
CA THR A 77 -8.69 -11.48 26.67
C THR A 77 -9.21 -11.20 25.26
N TRP A 78 -10.53 -11.09 25.10
CA TRP A 78 -11.14 -10.75 23.81
C TRP A 78 -10.67 -9.39 23.26
N PRO A 79 -10.79 -8.29 24.02
CA PRO A 79 -10.22 -7.00 23.61
C PRO A 79 -8.73 -7.09 23.29
N SER A 80 -7.95 -7.85 24.07
CA SER A 80 -6.50 -7.98 23.86
C SER A 80 -6.17 -8.70 22.56
N ILE A 81 -6.84 -9.81 22.28
CA ILE A 81 -6.70 -10.55 21.01
C ILE A 81 -7.06 -9.63 19.85
N LEU A 82 -8.25 -9.03 19.89
CA LEU A 82 -8.72 -8.14 18.84
C LEU A 82 -7.75 -6.97 18.63
N LEU A 83 -7.21 -6.40 19.71
CA LEU A 83 -6.23 -5.32 19.63
C LEU A 83 -4.95 -5.75 18.91
N VAL A 84 -4.41 -6.94 19.24
CA VAL A 84 -3.21 -7.47 18.58
C VAL A 84 -3.47 -7.74 17.10
N PHE A 85 -4.59 -8.40 16.77
CA PHE A 85 -4.98 -8.65 15.38
C PHE A 85 -5.18 -7.35 14.60
N MET A 86 -5.89 -6.39 15.19
CA MET A 86 -6.10 -5.07 14.61
C MET A 86 -4.78 -4.34 14.40
N ALA A 87 -3.85 -4.38 15.34
CA ALA A 87 -2.56 -3.74 15.20
C ALA A 87 -1.76 -4.32 14.02
N ILE A 88 -1.72 -5.65 13.90
CA ILE A 88 -1.00 -6.33 12.82
C ILE A 88 -1.71 -6.08 11.47
N GLN A 89 -3.03 -6.25 11.41
CA GLN A 89 -3.82 -6.04 10.20
C GLN A 89 -3.80 -4.58 9.74
N CYS A 90 -3.84 -3.63 10.67
CA CYS A 90 -3.73 -2.20 10.38
C CYS A 90 -2.37 -1.88 9.76
N GLY A 91 -1.28 -2.40 10.32
CA GLY A 91 0.07 -2.21 9.77
C GLY A 91 0.18 -2.70 8.31
N LEU A 92 -0.34 -3.90 8.03
CA LEU A 92 -0.37 -4.45 6.66
C LEU A 92 -1.21 -3.58 5.72
N THR A 93 -2.43 -3.25 6.15
CA THR A 93 -3.40 -2.47 5.36
C THR A 93 -2.86 -1.07 5.05
N LEU A 94 -2.29 -0.39 6.05
CA LEU A 94 -1.71 0.93 5.90
C LEU A 94 -0.58 0.94 4.87
N VAL A 95 0.35 -0.01 4.95
CA VAL A 95 1.45 -0.12 3.98
C VAL A 95 0.94 -0.38 2.57
N LEU A 96 -0.07 -1.25 2.40
CA LEU A 96 -0.68 -1.50 1.10
C LEU A 96 -1.35 -0.24 0.52
N HIS A 97 -1.98 0.58 1.34
CA HIS A 97 -2.54 1.88 0.92
C HIS A 97 -1.46 2.91 0.58
N TYR A 98 -0.34 2.94 1.30
CA TYR A 98 0.79 3.78 0.89
C TYR A 98 1.38 3.35 -0.45
N CYS A 99 1.51 2.04 -0.70
CA CYS A 99 1.95 1.52 -1.99
C CYS A 99 0.97 1.91 -3.12
N GLU A 100 -0.35 1.84 -2.86
CA GLU A 100 -1.37 2.34 -3.77
C GLU A 100 -1.23 3.83 -4.04
N ALA A 101 -1.01 4.65 -3.01
CA ALA A 101 -0.80 6.08 -3.17
C ALA A 101 0.42 6.38 -4.06
N ILE A 102 1.55 5.70 -3.84
CA ILE A 102 2.76 5.84 -4.67
C ILE A 102 2.50 5.42 -6.13
N ILE A 103 1.81 4.30 -6.34
CA ILE A 103 1.52 3.82 -7.69
C ILE A 103 0.55 4.78 -8.40
N ASN A 104 -0.42 5.35 -7.69
CA ASN A 104 -1.34 6.33 -8.25
C ASN A 104 -0.62 7.66 -8.57
N THR A 105 0.22 8.19 -7.69
CA THR A 105 0.94 9.44 -7.95
C THR A 105 1.95 9.31 -9.09
N THR A 106 2.67 8.18 -9.18
CA THR A 106 3.57 7.90 -10.31
C THR A 106 2.80 7.72 -11.63
N GLN A 107 1.59 7.19 -11.58
CA GLN A 107 0.72 7.07 -12.74
C GLN A 107 0.21 8.44 -13.20
N ASP A 108 -0.26 9.27 -12.28
CA ASP A 108 -0.76 10.61 -12.59
C ASP A 108 0.35 11.48 -13.18
N GLU A 109 1.58 11.38 -12.65
CA GLU A 109 2.76 12.02 -13.23
C GLU A 109 3.05 11.54 -14.67
N HIS A 110 2.90 10.23 -14.94
CA HIS A 110 3.10 9.68 -16.27
C HIS A 110 2.06 10.20 -17.27
N VAL A 111 0.78 10.22 -16.89
CA VAL A 111 -0.32 10.75 -17.71
C VAL A 111 -0.13 12.25 -17.94
N TRP A 112 0.26 12.99 -16.90
CA TRP A 112 0.56 14.42 -16.99
C TRP A 112 1.66 14.72 -18.00
N ARG A 113 2.79 14.00 -17.93
CA ARG A 113 3.89 14.19 -18.89
C ARG A 113 3.51 13.83 -20.31
N GLN A 114 2.71 12.78 -20.47
CA GLN A 114 2.20 12.39 -21.79
C GLN A 114 1.24 13.41 -22.37
N ALA A 115 0.45 14.10 -21.53
CA ALA A 115 -0.42 15.20 -21.96
C ALA A 115 0.35 16.40 -22.52
N MET A 116 1.60 16.56 -22.12
CA MET A 116 2.46 17.68 -22.49
C MET A 116 3.45 17.35 -23.63
N GLY A 117 3.39 16.14 -24.20
CA GLY A 117 4.21 15.76 -25.35
C GLY A 117 3.76 16.43 -26.67
N GLU A 118 4.53 16.25 -27.75
CA GLU A 118 4.30 16.92 -29.07
C GLU A 118 2.89 16.76 -29.66
N LYS A 119 2.19 15.70 -29.28
CA LYS A 119 0.82 15.42 -29.72
C LYS A 119 -0.26 16.11 -28.88
N GLY A 120 0.07 16.59 -27.69
CA GLY A 120 -0.90 16.98 -26.67
C GLY A 120 -1.82 15.83 -26.27
N VAL A 121 -2.70 16.05 -25.29
CA VAL A 121 -3.91 15.22 -25.14
C VAL A 121 -5.01 15.89 -25.96
N SER A 122 -5.28 15.35 -27.15
CA SER A 122 -6.54 15.66 -27.81
C SER A 122 -7.66 15.06 -26.96
N ILE A 123 -8.50 15.91 -26.39
CA ILE A 123 -9.69 15.49 -25.61
C ILE A 123 -10.64 14.65 -26.51
N PHE A 124 -10.47 14.75 -27.83
CA PHE A 124 -11.19 14.02 -28.85
C PHE A 124 -10.19 13.36 -29.83
N GLU A 125 -10.33 12.04 -30.06
CA GLU A 125 -9.97 11.29 -31.28
C GLU A 125 -8.81 10.27 -31.33
N ASP A 126 -7.74 10.27 -30.54
CA ASP A 126 -6.69 9.24 -30.76
C ASP A 126 -6.94 7.92 -29.99
N LYS A 127 -7.70 7.00 -30.61
CA LYS A 127 -8.08 5.68 -30.05
C LYS A 127 -6.87 4.78 -29.75
N SER A 128 -5.78 4.89 -30.50
CA SER A 128 -4.59 4.02 -30.34
C SER A 128 -3.77 4.42 -29.11
N PHE A 129 -3.56 5.72 -28.94
CA PHE A 129 -2.87 6.27 -27.77
C PHE A 129 -3.63 5.98 -26.46
N ARG A 130 -4.96 6.16 -26.49
CA ARG A 130 -5.82 5.80 -25.36
C ARG A 130 -5.74 4.32 -25.01
N ALA A 131 -5.57 3.43 -25.99
CA ALA A 131 -5.46 1.99 -25.73
C ALA A 131 -4.15 1.60 -25.03
N HIS A 132 -3.01 2.20 -25.40
CA HIS A 132 -1.73 1.93 -24.76
C HIS A 132 -1.68 2.45 -23.32
N ILE A 133 -2.14 3.69 -23.10
CA ILE A 133 -2.25 4.26 -21.75
C ILE A 133 -3.22 3.45 -20.92
N ALA A 134 -4.41 3.13 -21.46
CA ALA A 134 -5.39 2.31 -20.76
C ALA A 134 -4.82 0.95 -20.37
N SER A 135 -4.06 0.29 -21.26
CA SER A 135 -3.41 -1.00 -20.96
C SER A 135 -2.43 -0.91 -19.79
N GLN A 136 -1.56 0.10 -19.76
CA GLN A 136 -0.63 0.34 -18.65
C GLN A 136 -1.36 0.69 -17.35
N LEU A 137 -2.42 1.51 -17.43
CA LEU A 137 -3.27 1.88 -16.30
C LEU A 137 -3.96 0.65 -15.72
N ILE A 138 -4.50 -0.21 -16.58
CA ILE A 138 -5.19 -1.44 -16.20
C ILE A 138 -4.19 -2.38 -15.53
N LEU A 139 -3.00 -2.56 -16.08
CA LEU A 139 -1.99 -3.46 -15.50
C LEU A 139 -1.59 -3.03 -14.08
N ARG A 140 -1.35 -1.73 -13.85
CA ARG A 140 -0.99 -1.19 -12.52
C ARG A 140 -2.14 -1.33 -11.52
N LYS A 141 -3.37 -1.05 -11.94
CA LYS A 141 -4.58 -1.23 -11.11
C LYS A 141 -4.84 -2.70 -10.77
N VAL A 142 -4.70 -3.59 -11.75
CA VAL A 142 -4.82 -5.04 -11.56
C VAL A 142 -3.73 -5.53 -10.61
N PHE A 143 -2.48 -5.08 -10.79
CA PHE A 143 -1.38 -5.41 -9.87
C PHE A 143 -1.68 -4.98 -8.43
N LEU A 144 -2.17 -3.75 -8.22
CA LEU A 144 -2.55 -3.26 -6.90
C LEU A 144 -3.67 -4.09 -6.27
N TRP A 145 -4.71 -4.38 -7.05
CA TRP A 145 -5.84 -5.19 -6.60
C TRP A 145 -5.39 -6.60 -6.21
N VAL A 146 -4.64 -7.27 -7.09
CA VAL A 146 -4.07 -8.60 -6.82
C VAL A 146 -3.18 -8.57 -5.59
N THR A 147 -2.28 -7.60 -5.47
CA THR A 147 -1.36 -7.47 -4.33
C THR A 147 -2.12 -7.36 -3.01
N LYS A 148 -3.15 -6.51 -2.96
CA LYS A 148 -3.98 -6.35 -1.77
C LYS A 148 -4.73 -7.62 -1.43
N THR A 149 -5.44 -8.19 -2.40
CA THR A 149 -6.25 -9.40 -2.21
C THR A 149 -5.38 -10.58 -1.78
N VAL A 150 -4.23 -10.79 -2.42
CA VAL A 150 -3.30 -11.88 -2.09
C VAL A 150 -2.68 -11.68 -0.71
N CYS A 151 -2.20 -10.48 -0.37
CA CYS A 151 -1.62 -10.22 0.96
C CYS A 151 -2.66 -10.41 2.08
N GLN A 152 -3.89 -9.90 1.89
CA GLN A 152 -4.96 -10.06 2.87
C GLN A 152 -5.39 -11.51 3.01
N TRP A 153 -5.50 -12.23 1.89
CA TRP A 153 -5.82 -13.65 1.90
C TRP A 153 -4.73 -14.49 2.58
N LEU A 154 -3.45 -14.26 2.28
CA LEU A 154 -2.34 -14.95 2.96
C LEU A 154 -2.27 -14.60 4.45
N PHE A 155 -2.61 -13.37 4.82
CA PHE A 155 -2.71 -12.95 6.22
C PHE A 155 -3.81 -13.71 6.96
N ASP A 156 -5.00 -13.82 6.35
CA ASP A 156 -6.13 -14.60 6.89
C ASP A 156 -5.76 -16.09 7.05
N GLN A 157 -5.04 -16.67 6.10
CA GLN A 157 -4.56 -18.06 6.21
C GLN A 157 -3.46 -18.23 7.28
N SER A 158 -2.74 -17.16 7.63
CA SER A 158 -1.67 -17.20 8.63
C SER A 158 -2.19 -17.26 10.06
N PHE A 159 -3.40 -16.74 10.30
CA PHE A 159 -3.99 -16.64 11.63
C PHE A 159 -5.43 -17.13 11.64
N GLN A 160 -5.71 -18.18 12.39
CA GLN A 160 -7.05 -18.71 12.57
C GLN A 160 -7.49 -18.56 14.02
N VAL A 161 -8.74 -18.16 14.22
CA VAL A 161 -9.38 -18.15 15.53
C VAL A 161 -10.53 -19.14 15.46
N THR A 162 -10.37 -20.27 16.14
CA THR A 162 -11.35 -21.35 16.14
C THR A 162 -12.02 -21.41 17.51
N GLY A 163 -13.34 -21.24 17.52
CA GLY A 163 -14.16 -21.57 18.68
C GLY A 163 -14.40 -23.07 18.71
N VAL A 164 -13.94 -23.74 19.75
CA VAL A 164 -14.24 -25.15 19.97
C VAL A 164 -15.41 -25.23 20.95
N PHE A 165 -16.55 -25.70 20.45
CA PHE A 165 -17.74 -25.92 21.25
C PHE A 165 -17.79 -27.37 21.72
N ALA A 166 -18.22 -27.61 22.96
CA ALA A 166 -18.25 -28.95 23.52
C ALA A 166 -19.12 -29.87 22.65
N GLN A 167 -18.52 -30.94 22.14
CA GLN A 167 -19.27 -32.04 21.59
C GLN A 167 -19.99 -32.78 22.73
N LEU A 168 -21.22 -33.22 22.46
CA LEU A 168 -22.01 -34.00 23.41
C LEU A 168 -21.23 -35.27 23.77
N PRO A 169 -21.13 -35.67 25.06
CA PRO A 169 -20.38 -36.86 25.45
C PRO A 169 -20.88 -38.09 24.68
N GLN A 170 -20.03 -38.66 23.83
CA GLN A 170 -20.36 -39.87 23.10
C GLN A 170 -20.00 -41.06 23.99
N VAL A 171 -21.01 -41.72 24.55
CA VAL A 171 -20.82 -42.92 25.36
C VAL A 171 -20.47 -44.07 24.43
N THR A 172 -19.18 -44.39 24.34
CA THR A 172 -18.70 -45.59 23.64
C THR A 172 -18.17 -46.55 24.70
N SER A 173 -18.81 -47.72 24.83
CA SER A 173 -18.35 -48.83 25.69
C SER A 173 -18.16 -48.51 27.20
N GLY A 174 -19.11 -47.81 27.83
CA GLY A 174 -19.17 -47.71 29.31
C GLY A 174 -18.15 -46.80 29.98
N GLU A 175 -17.16 -46.29 29.24
CA GLU A 175 -16.35 -45.14 29.63
C GLU A 175 -16.97 -43.85 29.09
N ILE A 176 -17.22 -42.90 29.98
CA ILE A 176 -17.58 -41.53 29.60
C ILE A 176 -16.27 -40.80 29.29
N THR A 177 -15.72 -41.03 28.10
CA THR A 177 -14.58 -40.26 27.58
C THR A 177 -15.13 -39.04 26.85
N GLY A 178 -15.68 -38.09 27.62
CA GLY A 178 -16.23 -36.84 27.10
C GLY A 178 -15.77 -35.68 27.95
N SER A 179 -14.74 -34.96 27.50
CA SER A 179 -14.44 -33.64 28.04
C SER A 179 -15.44 -32.64 27.49
N TYR A 180 -16.16 -31.93 28.36
CA TYR A 180 -16.95 -30.76 27.98
C TYR A 180 -16.01 -29.61 27.60
N PHE A 181 -15.45 -29.68 26.40
CA PHE A 181 -14.46 -28.73 25.93
C PHE A 181 -15.16 -27.54 25.28
N ILE A 182 -15.31 -26.44 26.00
CA ILE A 182 -15.72 -25.15 25.43
C ILE A 182 -14.53 -24.21 25.57
N GLY A 183 -13.84 -23.94 24.47
CA GLY A 183 -12.61 -23.17 24.46
C GLY A 183 -12.43 -22.38 23.17
N ILE A 184 -11.47 -21.45 23.19
CA ILE A 184 -11.06 -20.72 21.99
C ILE A 184 -9.61 -21.02 21.74
N GLU A 185 -9.31 -21.39 20.51
CA GLU A 185 -7.98 -21.68 20.02
C GLU A 185 -7.56 -20.59 19.03
N LEU A 186 -6.42 -19.96 19.30
CA LEU A 186 -5.81 -19.00 18.39
C LEU A 186 -4.62 -19.68 17.78
N ILE A 187 -4.64 -19.92 16.48
CA ILE A 187 -3.62 -20.69 15.77
C ILE A 187 -2.89 -19.75 14.80
N ALA A 188 -1.57 -19.70 14.90
CA ALA A 188 -0.70 -19.07 13.92
C ALA A 188 0.04 -20.16 13.12
N HIS A 189 -0.09 -20.15 11.80
CA HIS A 189 0.53 -21.13 10.93
C HIS A 189 1.87 -20.61 10.38
N CYS A 190 2.93 -21.41 10.54
CA CYS A 190 4.28 -20.99 10.23
C CYS A 190 4.51 -20.85 8.70
N ALA A 191 4.12 -21.84 7.92
CA ALA A 191 4.34 -21.84 6.46
C ALA A 191 3.67 -20.64 5.76
N GLN A 192 2.46 -20.29 6.20
CA GLN A 192 1.66 -19.20 5.67
C GLN A 192 2.30 -17.83 5.98
N LEU A 193 2.88 -17.66 7.17
CA LEU A 193 3.68 -16.46 7.49
C LEU A 193 4.91 -16.33 6.58
N TRP A 194 5.58 -17.44 6.25
CA TRP A 194 6.69 -17.43 5.29
C TRP A 194 6.21 -17.07 3.88
N TYR A 195 5.06 -17.59 3.43
CA TYR A 195 4.47 -17.19 2.15
C TYR A 195 4.09 -15.72 2.10
N LEU A 196 3.49 -15.19 3.17
CA LEU A 196 3.18 -13.76 3.29
C LEU A 196 4.47 -12.93 3.20
N SER A 197 5.52 -13.32 3.91
CA SER A 197 6.83 -12.65 3.84
C SER A 197 7.43 -12.70 2.42
N ALA A 198 7.41 -13.86 1.77
CA ALA A 198 7.93 -14.01 0.40
C ALA A 198 7.13 -13.18 -0.61
N ALA A 199 5.80 -13.17 -0.50
CA ALA A 199 4.93 -12.34 -1.33
C ALA A 199 5.24 -10.85 -1.13
N LEU A 200 5.40 -10.40 0.12
CA LEU A 200 5.78 -9.03 0.45
C LEU A 200 7.14 -8.63 -0.13
N VAL A 201 8.12 -9.54 -0.21
CA VAL A 201 9.39 -9.29 -0.91
C VAL A 201 9.16 -9.02 -2.39
N GLY A 202 8.42 -9.90 -3.07
CA GLY A 202 8.11 -9.74 -4.50
C GLY A 202 7.41 -8.41 -4.78
N PHE A 203 6.40 -8.07 -3.98
CA PHE A 203 5.71 -6.80 -4.10
C PHE A 203 6.59 -5.60 -3.75
N ALA A 204 7.44 -5.71 -2.73
CA ALA A 204 8.37 -4.64 -2.36
C ALA A 204 9.35 -4.34 -3.48
N ILE A 205 9.87 -5.36 -4.17
CA ILE A 205 10.75 -5.18 -5.33
C ILE A 205 10.00 -4.43 -6.43
N ILE A 206 8.80 -4.87 -6.81
CA ILE A 206 8.02 -4.25 -7.88
C ILE A 206 7.67 -2.79 -7.52
N THR A 207 7.16 -2.53 -6.32
CA THR A 207 6.84 -1.17 -5.89
C THR A 207 8.09 -0.29 -5.82
N THR A 208 9.25 -0.83 -5.42
CA THR A 208 10.52 -0.09 -5.41
C THR A 208 10.98 0.25 -6.82
N ILE A 209 10.87 -0.68 -7.77
CA ILE A 209 11.18 -0.42 -9.18
C ILE A 209 10.27 0.68 -9.73
N ILE A 210 8.97 0.64 -9.42
CA ILE A 210 8.02 1.69 -9.85
C ILE A 210 8.35 3.04 -9.20
N ALA A 211 8.66 3.06 -7.91
CA ALA A 211 8.95 4.28 -7.16
C ALA A 211 10.28 4.93 -7.60
N ASN A 212 11.29 4.13 -7.89
CA ASN A 212 12.60 4.60 -8.34
C ASN A 212 12.66 4.89 -9.84
N HIS A 213 11.59 4.58 -10.59
CA HIS A 213 11.54 4.96 -11.99
C HIS A 213 11.37 6.47 -12.10
N GLU A 214 12.49 7.17 -12.22
CA GLU A 214 12.49 8.61 -12.42
C GLU A 214 11.70 8.97 -13.69
N PRO A 215 10.80 9.95 -13.60
CA PRO A 215 10.03 10.37 -14.74
C PRO A 215 10.94 11.16 -15.68
N SER A 216 11.41 10.51 -16.74
CA SER A 216 12.27 11.14 -17.74
C SER A 216 11.51 12.24 -18.49
N GLY A 217 12.08 13.45 -18.56
CA GLY A 217 11.54 14.53 -19.37
C GLY A 217 11.86 15.92 -18.82
N PRO A 218 11.66 16.97 -19.64
CA PRO A 218 12.02 18.35 -19.29
C PRO A 218 11.06 19.01 -18.28
N LEU A 219 9.94 18.37 -17.95
CA LEU A 219 8.97 18.90 -17.01
C LEU A 219 9.45 18.69 -15.56
N PRO A 220 9.23 19.68 -14.67
CA PRO A 220 9.41 19.46 -13.24
C PRO A 220 8.43 18.40 -12.77
N ALA A 221 8.89 17.49 -11.90
CA ALA A 221 8.04 16.43 -11.39
C ALA A 221 6.98 17.00 -10.44
N ALA A 222 5.70 16.82 -10.76
CA ALA A 222 4.60 17.33 -9.96
C ALA A 222 4.16 16.31 -8.90
N TYR A 223 4.22 15.00 -9.19
CA TYR A 223 3.82 13.89 -8.30
C TYR A 223 2.48 14.11 -7.59
N GLY A 224 1.52 14.77 -8.26
CA GLY A 224 0.20 15.09 -7.69
C GLY A 224 0.17 16.32 -6.78
N HIS A 225 1.23 17.13 -6.71
CA HIS A 225 1.19 18.43 -6.04
C HIS A 225 0.40 19.43 -6.87
N PHE A 226 -0.90 19.51 -6.56
CA PHE A 226 -1.85 20.38 -7.26
C PHE A 226 -1.42 21.85 -7.29
N GLN A 227 -0.65 22.32 -6.31
CA GLN A 227 -0.17 23.70 -6.28
C GLN A 227 0.96 23.95 -7.28
N THR A 228 1.86 22.98 -7.51
CA THR A 228 2.81 23.05 -8.63
C THR A 228 2.06 23.03 -9.95
N LEU A 229 1.06 22.17 -10.07
CA LEU A 229 0.25 22.04 -11.28
C LEU A 229 -0.59 23.32 -11.55
N ALA A 230 -1.14 23.91 -10.49
CA ALA A 230 -1.89 25.15 -10.55
C ALA A 230 -0.98 26.33 -10.84
N ASN A 231 0.20 26.47 -10.22
CA ASN A 231 1.15 27.53 -10.55
C ASN A 231 1.62 27.42 -12.01
N LEU A 232 1.84 26.20 -12.52
CA LEU A 232 2.16 25.97 -13.93
C LEU A 232 1.05 26.42 -14.89
N ILE A 233 -0.23 26.35 -14.48
CA ILE A 233 -1.40 26.72 -15.30
C ILE A 233 -1.82 28.19 -15.09
N ILE A 234 -1.71 28.70 -13.86
CA ILE A 234 -2.20 30.02 -13.42
C ILE A 234 -1.23 31.14 -13.82
N ASP A 235 0.09 30.89 -13.89
CA ASP A 235 1.07 31.91 -14.30
C ASP A 235 0.84 32.46 -15.72
N GLU A 236 0.01 31.80 -16.54
CA GLU A 236 -0.42 32.28 -17.85
C GLU A 236 -1.91 32.63 -17.97
N CYS A 237 -2.69 32.47 -16.90
CA CYS A 237 -4.12 32.78 -16.91
C CYS A 237 -4.35 34.17 -16.30
N PRO A 238 -4.72 35.20 -17.08
CA PRO A 238 -5.08 36.48 -16.48
C PRO A 238 -6.33 36.30 -15.62
N ILE A 239 -6.27 36.81 -14.39
CA ILE A 239 -7.40 36.85 -13.47
C ILE A 239 -8.48 37.76 -14.09
N PRO A 240 -9.76 37.35 -14.15
CA PRO A 240 -10.84 38.21 -14.62
C PRO A 240 -10.98 39.37 -13.64
N GLY A 241 -10.44 40.53 -14.00
CA GLY A 241 -10.37 41.71 -13.14
C GLY A 241 -9.39 42.78 -13.62
N ASP A 242 -8.44 42.42 -14.50
CA ASP A 242 -7.56 43.41 -15.12
C ASP A 242 -8.23 44.03 -16.35
N GLU A 243 -8.73 45.25 -16.18
CA GLU A 243 -9.63 45.98 -17.10
C GLU A 243 -8.97 46.42 -18.43
N LYS A 244 -7.79 45.90 -18.76
CA LYS A 244 -7.01 46.31 -19.94
C LYS A 244 -6.70 45.21 -20.96
N SER A 245 -7.17 43.97 -20.78
CA SER A 245 -7.00 42.91 -21.79
C SER A 245 -8.27 42.67 -22.61
N ASN A 246 -8.12 42.63 -23.93
CA ASN A 246 -9.16 42.44 -24.94
C ASN A 246 -10.16 41.30 -24.64
N PRO A 247 -11.42 41.40 -25.12
CA PRO A 247 -12.51 40.49 -24.78
C PRO A 247 -12.51 39.14 -25.54
N SER A 248 -11.35 38.60 -25.93
CA SER A 248 -11.23 37.31 -26.62
C SER A 248 -10.70 36.19 -25.72
N HIS A 249 -11.15 36.12 -24.46
CA HIS A 249 -10.82 35.01 -23.56
C HIS A 249 -11.78 33.84 -23.75
N GLN A 250 -11.71 33.21 -24.93
CA GLN A 250 -12.18 31.85 -25.10
C GLN A 250 -10.99 30.93 -24.81
N TRP A 251 -11.15 29.98 -23.89
CA TRP A 251 -10.11 28.99 -23.59
C TRP A 251 -9.61 28.37 -24.91
N PRO A 252 -8.31 28.43 -25.21
CA PRO A 252 -7.80 27.72 -26.37
C PRO A 252 -8.06 26.22 -26.15
N PRO A 253 -8.55 25.49 -27.15
CA PRO A 253 -8.87 24.06 -27.01
C PRO A 253 -7.62 23.20 -26.76
N VAL A 254 -6.42 23.75 -26.96
CA VAL A 254 -5.13 23.08 -26.77
C VAL A 254 -4.13 24.06 -26.15
N LEU A 255 -3.48 23.63 -25.07
CA LEU A 255 -2.32 24.32 -24.47
C LEU A 255 -1.05 23.55 -24.83
N TYR A 256 -0.01 24.29 -25.22
CA TYR A 256 1.29 23.74 -25.59
C TYR A 256 2.32 24.09 -24.52
N TRP A 257 3.22 23.17 -24.19
CA TRP A 257 4.31 23.41 -23.23
C TRP A 257 5.67 23.38 -23.89
N GLY A 258 6.54 24.32 -23.57
CA GLY A 258 7.90 24.31 -24.10
C GLY A 258 8.68 25.58 -23.80
N HIS A 259 9.72 25.81 -24.60
CA HIS A 259 10.58 26.97 -24.47
C HIS A 259 9.82 28.24 -24.88
N LYS A 260 9.70 29.18 -23.95
CA LYS A 260 9.15 30.51 -24.21
C LYS A 260 10.28 31.40 -24.70
N ALA A 261 10.29 31.67 -26.00
CA ALA A 261 11.27 32.55 -26.62
C ALA A 261 11.03 34.01 -26.18
N GLY A 262 11.58 34.39 -25.03
CA GLY A 262 11.76 35.80 -24.67
C GLY A 262 13.04 36.33 -25.32
N PRO A 263 13.16 37.65 -25.57
CA PRO A 263 14.44 38.22 -26.00
C PRO A 263 15.47 37.93 -24.92
N ASP A 264 16.43 37.05 -25.22
CA ASP A 264 17.56 36.60 -24.40
C ASP A 264 18.40 37.79 -23.90
N LYS A 265 17.88 38.60 -22.99
CA LYS A 265 18.60 39.75 -22.46
C LYS A 265 19.68 39.34 -21.47
N ASP A 266 19.53 38.18 -20.83
CA ASP A 266 20.45 37.68 -19.79
C ASP A 266 20.90 36.21 -20.02
N GLY A 267 20.55 35.61 -21.16
CA GLY A 267 20.89 34.20 -21.48
C GLY A 267 20.15 33.13 -20.67
N ILE A 268 19.21 33.53 -19.80
CA ILE A 268 18.36 32.66 -18.99
C ILE A 268 17.09 32.35 -19.78
N CYS A 269 16.85 31.06 -20.04
CA CYS A 269 15.68 30.58 -20.76
C CYS A 269 14.50 30.35 -19.79
N HIS A 270 13.25 30.50 -20.24
CA HIS A 270 12.08 30.09 -19.42
C HIS A 270 11.28 29.02 -20.15
N ALA A 271 10.73 28.08 -19.36
CA ALA A 271 9.77 27.08 -19.83
C ALA A 271 8.38 27.50 -19.35
N GLY A 272 7.39 27.38 -20.21
CA GLY A 272 6.03 27.78 -19.88
C GLY A 272 5.01 27.13 -20.80
N VAL A 273 3.74 27.36 -20.49
CA VAL A 273 2.64 27.03 -21.38
C VAL A 273 2.56 28.11 -22.49
N SER A 274 1.79 27.88 -23.54
CA SER A 274 1.27 28.91 -24.44
C SER A 274 0.07 28.39 -25.21
N SER A 275 -0.83 29.29 -25.60
CA SER A 275 -1.97 28.98 -26.47
C SER A 275 -1.59 28.82 -27.95
N ALA A 276 -0.44 29.32 -28.37
CA ALA A 276 0.03 29.27 -29.75
C ALA A 276 1.23 28.34 -29.90
N LYS A 277 1.07 27.26 -30.68
CA LYS A 277 2.14 26.28 -30.98
C LYS A 277 3.41 26.94 -31.54
N SER A 278 3.28 28.03 -32.30
CA SER A 278 4.41 28.77 -32.88
C SER A 278 5.25 29.54 -31.85
N LEU A 279 4.71 29.83 -30.67
CA LEU A 279 5.42 30.51 -29.59
C LEU A 279 6.17 29.53 -28.67
N VAL A 280 5.95 28.23 -28.87
CA VAL A 280 6.48 27.16 -28.03
C VAL A 280 7.49 26.36 -28.83
N HIS A 281 8.77 26.51 -28.47
CA HIS A 281 9.86 25.80 -29.11
C HIS A 281 10.25 24.57 -28.28
N GLU A 282 10.95 23.62 -28.89
CA GLU A 282 11.44 22.44 -28.17
C GLU A 282 12.37 22.86 -27.02
N ILE A 283 12.25 22.18 -25.87
CA ILE A 283 13.07 22.51 -24.70
C ILE A 283 14.51 22.08 -24.95
N HIS A 284 15.41 23.06 -25.01
CA HIS A 284 16.85 22.81 -25.16
C HIS A 284 17.46 22.42 -23.81
N LYS A 285 17.65 21.12 -23.58
CA LYS A 285 18.22 20.57 -22.33
C LYS A 285 19.61 21.09 -21.98
N GLU A 286 20.33 21.65 -22.95
CA GLU A 286 21.68 22.21 -22.78
C GLU A 286 21.68 23.68 -22.31
N ARG A 287 20.52 24.35 -22.26
CA ARG A 287 20.40 25.74 -21.81
C ARG A 287 19.98 25.82 -20.34
N LEU A 288 20.48 26.84 -19.64
CA LEU A 288 20.05 27.16 -18.29
C LEU A 288 18.63 27.73 -18.31
N TYR A 289 17.71 27.04 -17.66
CA TYR A 289 16.35 27.52 -17.44
C TYR A 289 16.25 28.26 -16.10
N GLY A 290 15.55 29.41 -16.11
CA GLY A 290 15.33 30.27 -14.97
C GLY A 290 14.60 29.55 -13.84
N GLY A 291 15.13 29.72 -12.64
CA GLY A 291 14.67 29.17 -11.38
C GLY A 291 15.30 29.98 -10.25
N GLU A 292 15.87 29.33 -9.24
CA GLU A 292 16.50 29.98 -8.07
C GLU A 292 17.65 30.95 -8.42
N SER A 293 18.19 30.85 -9.64
CA SER A 293 19.28 31.70 -10.16
C SER A 293 18.81 33.03 -10.77
N ASP A 294 17.51 33.28 -10.90
CA ASP A 294 16.98 34.53 -11.44
C ASP A 294 16.67 35.51 -10.28
N PRO A 295 17.46 36.59 -10.10
CA PRO A 295 17.29 37.53 -8.99
C PRO A 295 15.97 38.31 -9.05
N LYS A 296 15.20 38.20 -10.14
CA LYS A 296 13.88 38.83 -10.30
C LYS A 296 12.70 37.91 -10.01
N TRP A 297 12.91 36.63 -9.71
CA TRP A 297 11.80 35.73 -9.40
C TRP A 297 11.14 36.17 -8.09
N PRO A 298 9.80 36.34 -8.02
CA PRO A 298 9.14 36.64 -6.76
C PRO A 298 9.34 35.44 -5.84
N SER A 299 10.21 35.60 -4.84
CA SER A 299 10.45 34.58 -3.84
C SER A 299 9.11 34.24 -3.17
N ALA A 300 8.58 33.04 -3.41
CA ALA A 300 7.36 32.53 -2.77
C ALA A 300 7.53 32.29 -1.26
N ALA A 301 8.61 32.79 -0.65
CA ALA A 301 8.92 32.68 0.76
C ALA A 301 9.33 34.05 1.35
N LYS A 302 8.42 35.03 1.32
CA LYS A 302 8.36 35.99 2.43
C LYS A 302 7.43 35.38 3.48
N LYS A 303 8.01 34.70 4.46
CA LYS A 303 7.36 34.52 5.75
C LYS A 303 7.12 35.92 6.30
N GLU A 304 5.86 36.33 6.36
CA GLU A 304 5.45 37.40 7.26
C GLU A 304 5.57 36.84 8.68
N ASP A 305 6.56 37.33 9.42
CA ASP A 305 6.64 37.12 10.86
C ASP A 305 5.44 37.85 11.50
N VAL A 306 4.55 37.05 12.12
CA VAL A 306 3.55 37.50 13.11
C VAL A 306 3.80 36.71 14.38
#